data_AF-G0V6Q7-F1
#
_entry.id   AF-G0V6Q7-F1
#
_cell.length_a   1.000
_cell.length_b   1.000
_cell.length_c   1.000
_cell.angle_alpha   90.00
_cell.angle_beta   90.00
_cell.angle_gamma   90.00
#
_symmetry.space_group_name_H-M   'P 1'
#
loop_
_entity.id
_entity.type
_entity.pdbx_description
1 polymer ?
#
loop_
_entity_poly.entity_id
_entity_poly.type
_entity_poly.pdbx_seq_one_letter_code
_entity_poly.pdbx_strand_id
1 'polypeptide(L)'
;MFKSLVLVAQTLYLVSVLAGDTATKLVEKTLPANGGVAFVGEQHKQTPFPQWLTDFTGMTQWPGLDPPYVPLSFIDMSKIPNYKQHQQGGCRVNPLEACSFDCHNCVEPDDVHTCAKLSQTFDDGPTPATLRLLDKLKHKTTFFALGINTVNHPNIYREVMENGHLIGTHTWSHAYLPSLTNEQIIAQIEWSIWAMNATGNHYPKWFRPPYGGIDNRIRAITRQFGLQAVLWDHDTFDWKLVSNDPKRTENQIYDDVREWKKHKQGLILEHDGAHKTVDVALNVIDILGNDQLTVSQCVNGIDYIKKYSE
;
A
#
# COMPACT_ATOMS: atom_id res chain seq x y z
N MET A 1 9.03 -5.40 -41.47
CA MET A 1 8.34 -4.10 -41.26
C MET A 1 7.15 -4.35 -40.34
N PHE A 2 7.15 -3.66 -39.21
CA PHE A 2 6.26 -3.85 -38.07
C PHE A 2 4.77 -3.65 -38.42
N LYS A 3 3.92 -4.56 -37.92
CA LYS A 3 2.53 -4.27 -37.52
C LYS A 3 2.01 -5.35 -36.57
N SER A 4 1.57 -4.88 -35.41
CA SER A 4 0.49 -5.38 -34.56
C SER A 4 0.56 -6.80 -34.00
N LEU A 5 0.80 -6.93 -32.69
CA LEU A 5 0.22 -7.99 -31.87
C LEU A 5 -0.35 -7.36 -30.59
N VAL A 6 -1.68 -7.30 -30.52
CA VAL A 6 -2.48 -7.10 -29.31
C VAL A 6 -3.53 -8.20 -29.31
N LEU A 7 -3.61 -8.87 -28.16
CA LEU A 7 -4.73 -9.65 -27.60
C LEU A 7 -4.81 -11.18 -27.83
N VAL A 8 -5.08 -11.82 -26.69
CA VAL A 8 -5.74 -13.12 -26.40
C VAL A 8 -4.89 -14.39 -26.40
N ALA A 9 -4.71 -14.95 -25.19
CA ALA A 9 -4.64 -16.40 -24.99
C ALA A 9 -5.25 -16.76 -23.61
N GLN A 10 -6.56 -17.02 -23.59
CA GLN A 10 -7.15 -18.05 -22.74
C GLN A 10 -7.07 -19.37 -23.51
N THR A 11 -6.74 -20.50 -22.85
CA THR A 11 -7.50 -21.79 -22.87
C THR A 11 -6.62 -22.99 -22.45
N LEU A 12 -7.10 -23.67 -21.40
CA LEU A 12 -7.07 -25.07 -20.96
C LEU A 12 -6.08 -26.13 -21.52
N TYR A 13 -5.71 -27.05 -20.61
CA TYR A 13 -5.63 -28.49 -20.88
C TYR A 13 -6.37 -29.32 -19.80
N LEU A 14 -7.03 -30.38 -20.26
CA LEU A 14 -7.83 -31.39 -19.53
C LEU A 14 -7.21 -32.77 -19.86
N VAL A 15 -7.29 -33.77 -18.95
CA VAL A 15 -7.84 -35.13 -19.17
C VAL A 15 -7.69 -36.01 -17.91
N SER A 16 -8.69 -36.87 -17.75
CA SER A 16 -9.19 -37.80 -16.71
C SER A 16 -8.26 -38.99 -16.33
N VAL A 17 -8.50 -39.73 -15.23
CA VAL A 17 -9.33 -40.97 -15.13
C VAL A 17 -9.76 -41.29 -13.66
N LEU A 18 -10.85 -42.06 -13.57
CA LEU A 18 -11.86 -42.34 -12.54
C LEU A 18 -11.50 -43.25 -11.33
N ALA A 19 -12.38 -43.13 -10.32
CA ALA A 19 -12.91 -44.16 -9.38
C ALA A 19 -12.27 -44.34 -7.98
N GLY A 20 -13.12 -44.31 -6.95
CA GLY A 20 -12.86 -44.93 -5.63
C GLY A 20 -13.10 -44.02 -4.43
N ASP A 21 -14.00 -44.45 -3.54
CA ASP A 21 -14.51 -43.80 -2.33
C ASP A 21 -13.48 -43.36 -1.26
N THR A 22 -13.92 -42.39 -0.46
CA THR A 22 -13.44 -41.91 0.87
C THR A 22 -12.16 -41.06 0.99
N ALA A 23 -12.27 -40.10 1.93
CA ALA A 23 -11.24 -39.23 2.53
C ALA A 23 -11.11 -37.80 1.95
N THR A 24 -11.44 -36.86 2.83
CA THR A 24 -10.99 -35.46 2.93
C THR A 24 -9.76 -35.15 2.09
N LYS A 25 -9.92 -34.31 1.04
CA LYS A 25 -8.78 -33.74 0.31
C LYS A 25 -9.01 -32.26 0.00
N LEU A 26 -8.07 -31.48 0.54
CA LEU A 26 -7.73 -30.11 0.20
C LEU A 26 -7.68 -29.95 -1.33
N VAL A 27 -8.33 -28.92 -1.84
CA VAL A 27 -8.18 -28.48 -3.23
C VAL A 27 -7.35 -27.19 -3.19
N GLU A 28 -6.06 -27.34 -3.47
CA GLU A 28 -5.22 -26.26 -3.96
C GLU A 28 -5.87 -25.65 -5.22
N LYS A 29 -6.20 -24.37 -5.15
CA LYS A 29 -6.53 -23.55 -6.31
C LYS A 29 -5.52 -22.42 -6.37
N THR A 30 -4.61 -22.54 -7.33
CA THR A 30 -3.56 -21.61 -7.70
C THR A 30 -4.14 -20.22 -8.01
N LEU A 31 -3.65 -19.21 -7.29
CA LEU A 31 -3.95 -17.79 -7.49
C LEU A 31 -2.93 -17.16 -8.46
N PRO A 32 -3.32 -16.14 -9.25
CA PRO A 32 -2.38 -15.41 -10.08
C PRO A 32 -1.48 -14.51 -9.23
N ALA A 33 -0.21 -14.34 -9.62
CA ALA A 33 0.72 -13.46 -8.92
C ALA A 33 0.32 -12.00 -9.05
N ASN A 34 -0.06 -11.45 -7.91
CA ASN A 34 0.28 -10.12 -7.41
C ASN A 34 0.11 -10.22 -5.88
N GLY A 35 0.87 -9.42 -5.11
CA GLY A 35 1.00 -9.46 -3.65
C GLY A 35 -0.25 -9.98 -2.91
N GLY A 36 -0.06 -11.04 -2.12
CA GLY A 36 -1.12 -11.91 -1.63
C GLY A 36 -2.15 -11.20 -0.76
N VAL A 37 -3.41 -11.25 -1.18
CA VAL A 37 -4.56 -11.17 -0.29
C VAL A 37 -4.57 -12.46 0.54
N ALA A 38 -4.35 -12.35 1.85
CA ALA A 38 -4.38 -13.50 2.75
C ALA A 38 -5.79 -14.12 2.77
N PHE A 39 -5.88 -15.40 2.42
CA PHE A 39 -7.11 -16.18 2.53
C PHE A 39 -7.39 -16.54 4.00
N VAL A 40 -8.66 -16.39 4.35
CA VAL A 40 -9.33 -16.68 5.63
C VAL A 40 -8.91 -18.04 6.19
N GLY A 41 -8.05 -18.05 7.22
CA GLY A 41 -7.51 -19.27 7.83
C GLY A 41 -7.31 -19.23 9.35
N GLU A 42 -7.52 -18.10 10.00
CA GLU A 42 -7.70 -17.99 11.46
C GLU A 42 -8.96 -17.17 11.69
N GLN A 43 -9.78 -17.53 12.68
CA GLN A 43 -11.02 -16.81 13.02
C GLN A 43 -10.72 -15.44 13.66
N HIS A 44 -10.03 -14.56 12.95
CA HIS A 44 -9.94 -13.16 13.30
C HIS A 44 -11.23 -12.49 12.84
N LYS A 45 -12.03 -12.03 13.80
CA LYS A 45 -13.25 -11.28 13.48
C LYS A 45 -12.81 -9.98 12.82
N GLN A 46 -13.21 -9.80 11.56
CA GLN A 46 -13.10 -8.54 10.83
C GLN A 46 -13.68 -7.40 11.67
N THR A 47 -13.17 -6.18 11.47
CA THR A 47 -13.80 -4.96 12.01
C THR A 47 -15.28 -4.95 11.64
N PRO A 48 -16.21 -4.89 12.62
CA PRO A 48 -17.62 -4.81 12.31
C PRO A 48 -17.93 -3.57 11.45
N PHE A 49 -18.83 -3.71 10.49
CA PHE A 49 -19.29 -2.56 9.71
C PHE A 49 -20.09 -1.63 10.64
N PRO A 50 -19.64 -0.37 10.86
CA PRO A 50 -20.21 0.46 11.91
C PRO A 50 -21.54 1.09 11.50
N GLN A 51 -22.43 1.31 12.47
CA GLN A 51 -23.77 1.86 12.22
C GLN A 51 -23.73 3.22 11.53
N TRP A 52 -22.79 4.10 11.90
CA TRP A 52 -22.68 5.42 11.26
C TRP A 52 -22.38 5.32 9.75
N LEU A 53 -21.64 4.29 9.32
CA LEU A 53 -21.33 4.08 7.91
C LEU A 53 -22.53 3.47 7.19
N THR A 54 -23.30 2.62 7.87
CA THR A 54 -24.60 2.15 7.39
C THR A 54 -25.56 3.31 7.16
N ASP A 55 -25.69 4.21 8.13
CA ASP A 55 -26.58 5.37 8.04
C ASP A 55 -26.15 6.31 6.90
N PHE A 56 -24.84 6.41 6.65
CA PHE A 56 -24.28 7.27 5.61
C PHE A 56 -24.38 6.67 4.19
N THR A 57 -24.13 5.37 4.04
CA THR A 57 -23.99 4.72 2.72
C THR A 57 -25.15 3.79 2.34
N GLY A 58 -25.97 3.38 3.31
CA GLY A 58 -26.97 2.32 3.17
C GLY A 58 -26.37 0.90 3.06
N MET A 59 -25.04 0.74 3.14
CA MET A 59 -24.36 -0.54 3.09
C MET A 59 -24.28 -1.18 4.47
N THR A 60 -24.10 -2.50 4.53
CA THR A 60 -23.98 -3.25 5.80
C THR A 60 -22.73 -4.14 5.87
N GLN A 61 -21.87 -4.05 4.85
CA GLN A 61 -20.64 -4.83 4.74
C GLN A 61 -19.57 -4.03 4.02
N TRP A 62 -18.30 -4.31 4.34
CA TRP A 62 -17.16 -3.72 3.66
C TRP A 62 -17.14 -4.15 2.18
N PRO A 63 -16.73 -3.26 1.25
CA PRO A 63 -16.73 -3.58 -0.17
C PRO A 63 -15.62 -4.58 -0.55
N GLY A 64 -15.69 -5.09 -1.78
CA GLY A 64 -14.60 -5.86 -2.38
C GLY A 64 -13.43 -4.96 -2.82
N LEU A 65 -12.60 -5.46 -3.74
CA LEU A 65 -11.42 -4.73 -4.22
C LEU A 65 -11.76 -3.41 -4.94
N ASP A 66 -12.92 -3.31 -5.56
CA ASP A 66 -13.39 -2.09 -6.23
C ASP A 66 -14.49 -1.44 -5.39
N PRO A 67 -14.15 -0.52 -4.47
CA PRO A 67 -15.13 0.08 -3.59
C PRO A 67 -16.03 1.07 -4.36
N PRO A 68 -17.31 1.20 -3.98
CA PRO A 68 -18.21 2.15 -4.61
C PRO A 68 -17.83 3.58 -4.25
N TYR A 69 -17.93 4.49 -5.22
CA TYR A 69 -17.77 5.92 -4.97
C TYR A 69 -18.97 6.48 -4.18
N VAL A 70 -18.69 7.17 -3.08
CA VAL A 70 -19.69 7.88 -2.29
C VAL A 70 -19.39 9.38 -2.36
N PRO A 71 -20.31 10.21 -2.88
CA PRO A 71 -20.06 11.65 -2.98
C PRO A 71 -19.84 12.32 -1.62
N LEU A 72 -18.69 13.00 -1.48
CA LEU A 72 -18.34 13.80 -0.31
C LEU A 72 -18.40 15.28 -0.67
N SER A 73 -19.17 16.07 0.09
CA SER A 73 -19.46 17.48 -0.21
C SER A 73 -18.23 18.39 -0.20
N PHE A 74 -17.15 17.99 0.47
CA PHE A 74 -15.89 18.74 0.48
C PHE A 74 -15.00 18.47 -0.74
N ILE A 75 -15.34 17.47 -1.57
CA ILE A 75 -14.61 17.17 -2.80
C ILE A 75 -15.09 18.09 -3.92
N ASP A 76 -14.18 18.91 -4.41
CA ASP A 76 -14.34 19.81 -5.53
C ASP A 76 -13.66 19.21 -6.77
N MET A 77 -14.47 18.55 -7.61
CA MET A 77 -14.00 17.93 -8.85
C MET A 77 -13.41 18.94 -9.84
N SER A 78 -13.79 20.22 -9.75
CA SER A 78 -13.29 21.26 -10.66
C SER A 78 -11.83 21.63 -10.42
N LYS A 79 -11.29 21.31 -9.24
CA LYS A 79 -9.88 21.52 -8.87
C LYS A 79 -8.96 20.40 -9.33
N ILE A 80 -9.51 19.31 -9.88
CA ILE A 80 -8.73 18.17 -10.32
C ILE A 80 -8.25 18.41 -11.76
N PRO A 81 -6.93 18.45 -12.02
CA PRO A 81 -6.41 18.61 -13.37
C PRO A 81 -6.88 17.50 -14.31
N ASN A 82 -7.15 17.87 -15.56
CA ASN A 82 -7.63 16.94 -16.58
C ASN A 82 -6.47 16.23 -17.28
N TYR A 83 -5.89 15.23 -16.61
CA TYR A 83 -4.93 14.30 -17.20
C TYR A 83 -5.60 12.98 -17.57
N LYS A 84 -5.12 12.33 -18.62
CA LYS A 84 -5.68 11.07 -19.14
C LYS A 84 -5.28 9.91 -18.24
N GLN A 85 -6.17 8.93 -18.12
CA GLN A 85 -5.84 7.65 -17.52
C GLN A 85 -4.79 6.91 -18.34
N HIS A 86 -3.92 6.16 -17.66
CA HIS A 86 -3.02 5.23 -18.32
C HIS A 86 -2.76 3.99 -17.48
N GLN A 87 -2.36 2.92 -18.15
CA GLN A 87 -1.89 1.70 -17.51
C GLN A 87 -0.44 1.88 -17.03
N GLN A 88 0.00 1.02 -16.12
CA GLN A 88 1.38 1.02 -15.62
C GLN A 88 2.37 0.90 -16.79
N GLY A 89 3.44 1.69 -16.78
CA GLY A 89 4.40 1.80 -17.89
C GLY A 89 3.96 2.70 -19.05
N GLY A 90 2.73 3.23 -19.02
CA GLY A 90 2.16 4.15 -20.01
C GLY A 90 2.69 5.59 -19.95
N CYS A 91 3.99 5.80 -19.75
CA CYS A 91 4.59 7.08 -19.37
C CYS A 91 4.61 8.18 -20.43
N ARG A 92 4.00 7.97 -21.60
CA ARG A 92 3.92 8.96 -22.69
C ARG A 92 2.50 9.46 -22.95
N VAL A 93 1.54 9.05 -22.13
CA VAL A 93 0.12 9.40 -22.28
C VAL A 93 -0.14 10.86 -21.89
N ASN A 94 0.52 11.33 -20.84
CA ASN A 94 0.41 12.69 -20.31
C ASN A 94 1.73 13.44 -20.47
N PRO A 95 1.70 14.78 -20.50
CA PRO A 95 2.91 15.58 -20.60
C PRO A 95 3.65 15.65 -19.23
N LEU A 96 4.90 16.11 -19.21
CA LEU A 96 5.74 16.09 -18.00
C LEU A 96 5.16 16.91 -16.84
N GLU A 97 4.36 17.93 -17.14
CA GLU A 97 3.67 18.78 -16.18
C GLU A 97 2.61 18.03 -15.36
N ALA A 98 2.20 16.84 -15.80
CA ALA A 98 1.39 15.94 -14.97
C ALA A 98 2.15 15.45 -13.72
N CYS A 99 3.47 15.62 -13.69
CA CYS A 99 4.36 15.27 -12.58
C CYS A 99 4.16 13.83 -12.08
N SER A 100 4.38 12.85 -12.96
CA SER A 100 4.32 11.44 -12.57
C SER A 100 5.60 10.98 -11.88
N PHE A 101 5.46 10.41 -10.67
CA PHE A 101 6.59 9.86 -9.94
C PHE A 101 7.07 8.53 -10.54
N ASP A 102 6.18 7.57 -10.78
CA ASP A 102 6.52 6.27 -11.34
C ASP A 102 7.17 6.34 -12.74
N CYS A 103 6.86 7.36 -13.52
CA CYS A 103 7.42 7.55 -14.85
C CYS A 103 8.68 8.41 -14.90
N HIS A 104 8.75 9.45 -14.06
CA HIS A 104 9.75 10.52 -14.20
C HIS A 104 10.41 10.93 -12.88
N ASN A 105 10.14 10.22 -11.78
CA ASN A 105 10.53 10.58 -10.42
C ASN A 105 10.15 12.03 -10.06
N CYS A 106 9.05 12.53 -10.63
CA CYS A 106 8.60 13.89 -10.37
C CYS A 106 7.93 13.97 -9.00
N VAL A 107 8.41 14.91 -8.18
CA VAL A 107 7.91 15.22 -6.84
C VAL A 107 7.42 16.66 -6.79
N GLU A 108 6.32 16.91 -6.10
CA GLU A 108 5.83 18.25 -5.78
C GLU A 108 6.44 18.74 -4.45
N PRO A 109 6.45 20.07 -4.17
CA PRO A 109 7.13 20.62 -2.99
C PRO A 109 6.67 20.09 -1.63
N ASP A 110 5.41 19.63 -1.54
CA ASP A 110 4.83 19.02 -0.35
C ASP A 110 4.96 17.48 -0.31
N ASP A 111 5.50 16.83 -1.35
CA ASP A 111 5.75 15.40 -1.29
C ASP A 111 6.94 15.08 -0.39
N VAL A 112 6.76 14.13 0.53
CA VAL A 112 7.88 13.59 1.31
C VAL A 112 8.52 12.46 0.51
N HIS A 113 9.76 12.61 0.07
CA HIS A 113 10.46 11.58 -0.72
C HIS A 113 11.81 11.16 -0.13
N THR A 114 12.28 11.87 0.90
CA THR A 114 13.58 11.62 1.56
C THR A 114 13.48 11.97 3.04
N CYS A 115 14.53 11.67 3.79
CA CYS A 115 14.60 11.89 5.23
C CYS A 115 16.03 12.24 5.68
N ALA A 116 16.17 13.06 6.72
CA ALA A 116 17.48 13.44 7.26
C ALA A 116 18.28 12.26 7.85
N LYS A 117 17.63 11.13 8.13
CA LYS A 117 18.25 9.86 8.50
C LYS A 117 17.74 8.76 7.59
N LEU A 118 18.56 7.74 7.34
CA LEU A 118 18.13 6.52 6.66
C LEU A 118 16.99 5.89 7.45
N SER A 119 15.80 5.86 6.87
CA SER A 119 14.58 5.48 7.57
C SER A 119 13.72 4.53 6.75
N GLN A 120 13.40 3.38 7.33
CA GLN A 120 12.57 2.35 6.75
C GLN A 120 11.09 2.72 6.78
N THR A 121 10.37 2.33 5.74
CA THR A 121 8.92 2.39 5.67
C THR A 121 8.38 1.10 5.05
N PHE A 122 7.18 0.69 5.48
CA PHE A 122 6.62 -0.62 5.15
C PHE A 122 5.23 -0.49 4.54
N ASP A 123 5.05 -1.06 3.35
CA ASP A 123 3.79 -1.06 2.60
C ASP A 123 3.10 -2.44 2.64
N ASP A 124 1.81 -2.44 2.32
CA ASP A 124 0.91 -3.59 2.13
C ASP A 124 0.35 -4.27 3.38
N GLY A 125 0.88 -3.96 4.56
CA GLY A 125 0.30 -4.40 5.83
C GLY A 125 -1.12 -3.83 6.11
N PRO A 126 -1.70 -4.15 7.27
CA PRO A 126 -1.23 -5.16 8.22
C PRO A 126 -1.55 -6.59 7.76
N THR A 127 -0.61 -7.51 7.97
CA THR A 127 -0.80 -8.96 7.76
C THR A 127 -0.20 -9.74 8.93
N PRO A 128 -0.38 -11.06 9.04
CA PRO A 128 0.37 -11.85 10.02
C PRO A 128 1.90 -11.71 9.92
N ALA A 129 2.44 -11.32 8.74
CA ALA A 129 3.86 -11.03 8.61
C ALA A 129 4.28 -9.74 9.34
N THR A 130 3.39 -8.74 9.40
CA THR A 130 3.60 -7.49 10.16
C THR A 130 3.93 -7.75 11.63
N LEU A 131 3.26 -8.72 12.28
CA LEU A 131 3.54 -9.07 13.69
C LEU A 131 4.99 -9.49 13.91
N ARG A 132 5.54 -10.30 12.99
CA ARG A 132 6.95 -10.73 13.07
C ARG A 132 7.93 -9.55 12.96
N LEU A 133 7.57 -8.54 12.18
CA LEU A 133 8.35 -7.32 12.06
C LEU A 133 8.27 -6.49 13.36
N LEU A 134 7.07 -6.31 13.91
CA LEU A 134 6.85 -5.59 15.18
C LEU A 134 7.66 -6.19 16.34
N ASP A 135 7.70 -7.52 16.46
CA ASP A 135 8.45 -8.24 17.49
C ASP A 135 9.96 -7.90 17.53
N LYS A 136 10.52 -7.42 16.42
CA LYS A 136 11.96 -7.18 16.25
C LYS A 136 12.32 -5.71 16.14
N LEU A 137 11.35 -4.85 15.84
CA LEU A 137 11.57 -3.40 15.75
C LEU A 137 11.94 -2.83 17.13
N LYS A 138 13.06 -2.12 17.19
CA LYS A 138 13.55 -1.42 18.40
C LYS A 138 13.43 0.10 18.30
N HIS A 139 12.83 0.59 17.23
CA HIS A 139 12.62 2.01 16.94
C HIS A 139 11.24 2.20 16.30
N LYS A 140 10.75 3.44 16.26
CA LYS A 140 9.49 3.76 15.57
C LYS A 140 9.76 3.96 14.09
N THR A 141 8.84 3.46 13.27
CA THR A 141 8.91 3.47 11.80
C THR A 141 7.51 3.80 11.26
N THR A 142 7.35 3.83 9.94
CA THR A 142 6.10 4.18 9.27
C THR A 142 5.55 3.00 8.48
N PHE A 143 4.29 2.67 8.71
CA PHE A 143 3.54 1.65 7.96
C PHE A 143 2.50 2.33 7.08
N PHE A 144 2.33 1.88 5.84
CA PHE A 144 1.26 2.32 4.95
C PHE A 144 0.30 1.17 4.73
N ALA A 145 -0.83 1.26 5.42
CA ALA A 145 -1.78 0.17 5.52
C ALA A 145 -2.79 0.17 4.38
N LEU A 146 -3.08 -1.00 3.84
CA LEU A 146 -4.23 -1.20 2.96
C LEU A 146 -5.51 -1.23 3.79
N GLY A 147 -6.52 -0.47 3.37
CA GLY A 147 -7.80 -0.39 4.09
C GLY A 147 -8.48 -1.76 4.24
N ILE A 148 -8.40 -2.60 3.20
CA ILE A 148 -8.93 -3.97 3.25
C ILE A 148 -8.20 -4.83 4.28
N ASN A 149 -6.89 -4.64 4.46
CA ASN A 149 -6.10 -5.37 5.44
C ASN A 149 -6.35 -4.83 6.86
N THR A 150 -6.53 -3.52 7.01
CA THR A 150 -6.93 -2.90 8.29
C THR A 150 -8.23 -3.50 8.83
N VAL A 151 -9.25 -3.68 7.99
CA VAL A 151 -10.51 -4.29 8.46
C VAL A 151 -10.37 -5.77 8.76
N ASN A 152 -9.55 -6.50 8.00
CA ASN A 152 -9.37 -7.95 8.13
C ASN A 152 -8.42 -8.36 9.26
N HIS A 153 -7.46 -7.49 9.62
CA HIS A 153 -6.47 -7.72 10.66
C HIS A 153 -6.50 -6.61 11.73
N PRO A 154 -7.66 -6.37 12.38
CA PRO A 154 -7.84 -5.21 13.25
C PRO A 154 -6.96 -5.24 14.50
N ASN A 155 -6.65 -6.44 15.01
CA ASN A 155 -5.77 -6.60 16.17
C ASN A 155 -4.34 -6.19 15.82
N ILE A 156 -3.84 -6.61 14.66
CA ILE A 156 -2.50 -6.26 14.18
C ILE A 156 -2.40 -4.75 13.92
N TYR A 157 -3.42 -4.17 13.29
CA TYR A 157 -3.49 -2.72 13.08
C TYR A 157 -3.41 -1.94 14.39
N ARG A 158 -4.16 -2.35 15.43
CA ARG A 158 -4.11 -1.73 16.75
C ARG A 158 -2.75 -1.94 17.42
N GLU A 159 -2.14 -3.10 17.26
CA GLU A 159 -0.81 -3.37 17.80
C GLU A 159 0.26 -2.44 17.20
N VAL A 160 0.21 -2.18 15.88
CA VAL A 160 1.08 -1.16 15.24
C VAL A 160 0.89 0.21 15.90
N MET A 161 -0.36 0.60 16.17
CA MET A 161 -0.70 1.88 16.82
C MET A 161 -0.27 1.95 18.29
N GLU A 162 -0.51 0.90 19.07
CA GLU A 162 -0.17 0.80 20.50
C GLU A 162 1.35 0.77 20.69
N ASN A 163 2.06 0.15 19.76
CA ASN A 163 3.51 0.24 19.65
C ASN A 163 3.98 1.61 19.13
N GLY A 164 3.12 2.60 18.94
CA GLY A 164 3.49 4.00 18.65
C GLY A 164 4.20 4.20 17.31
N HIS A 165 4.00 3.30 16.34
CA HIS A 165 4.45 3.51 14.98
C HIS A 165 3.55 4.51 14.26
N LEU A 166 4.10 5.18 13.25
CA LEU A 166 3.31 6.05 12.39
C LEU A 166 2.56 5.20 11.37
N ILE A 167 1.29 5.49 11.14
CA ILE A 167 0.49 4.78 10.12
C ILE A 167 -0.02 5.80 9.10
N GLY A 168 0.20 5.51 7.81
CA GLY A 168 -0.43 6.16 6.67
C GLY A 168 -1.39 5.22 5.95
N THR A 169 -2.17 5.76 5.02
CA THR A 169 -3.00 4.96 4.11
C THR A 169 -2.21 4.58 2.86
N HIS A 170 -2.41 3.34 2.40
CA HIS A 170 -1.93 2.84 1.11
C HIS A 170 -3.08 2.56 0.14
N THR A 171 -4.17 3.34 0.20
CA THR A 171 -5.46 3.10 -0.46
C THR A 171 -6.26 1.95 0.16
N TRP A 172 -7.40 1.62 -0.44
CA TRP A 172 -8.26 0.54 0.02
C TRP A 172 -7.71 -0.83 -0.39
N SER A 173 -7.38 -1.01 -1.68
CA SER A 173 -7.08 -2.33 -2.25
C SER A 173 -5.85 -2.38 -3.17
N HIS A 174 -4.95 -1.40 -3.08
CA HIS A 174 -3.69 -1.36 -3.84
C HIS A 174 -3.89 -1.17 -5.35
N ALA A 175 -4.93 -0.45 -5.78
CA ALA A 175 -5.17 -0.18 -7.19
C ALA A 175 -4.15 0.83 -7.77
N TYR A 176 -3.73 0.64 -9.02
CA TYR A 176 -2.87 1.60 -9.73
C TYR A 176 -3.67 2.85 -10.11
N LEU A 177 -3.56 3.88 -9.28
CA LEU A 177 -4.40 5.08 -9.34
C LEU A 177 -4.40 5.82 -10.70
N PRO A 178 -3.29 5.91 -11.46
CA PRO A 178 -3.30 6.57 -12.78
C PRO A 178 -4.22 5.88 -13.79
N SER A 179 -4.59 4.61 -13.58
CA SER A 179 -5.55 3.91 -14.44
C SER A 179 -7.02 4.19 -14.13
N LEU A 180 -7.32 4.79 -12.98
CA LEU A 180 -8.67 4.91 -12.44
C LEU A 180 -9.35 6.24 -12.81
N THR A 181 -10.68 6.34 -12.75
CA THR A 181 -11.39 7.65 -12.80
C THR A 181 -11.16 8.43 -11.50
N ASN A 182 -11.51 9.72 -11.49
CA ASN A 182 -11.37 10.55 -10.28
C ASN A 182 -12.23 9.99 -9.15
N GLU A 183 -13.46 9.58 -9.46
CA GLU A 183 -14.41 8.93 -8.54
C GLU A 183 -13.85 7.64 -7.97
N GLN A 184 -13.21 6.81 -8.79
CA GLN A 184 -12.58 5.57 -8.35
C GLN A 184 -11.36 5.82 -7.45
N ILE A 185 -10.55 6.86 -7.74
CA ILE A 185 -9.45 7.27 -6.85
C ILE A 185 -10.02 7.74 -5.51
N ILE A 186 -11.07 8.57 -5.53
CA ILE A 186 -11.73 9.05 -4.31
C ILE A 186 -12.26 7.87 -3.49
N ALA A 187 -12.92 6.90 -4.13
CA ALA A 187 -13.40 5.68 -3.49
C ALA A 187 -12.27 4.89 -2.81
N GLN A 188 -11.13 4.73 -3.49
CA GLN A 188 -9.95 4.06 -2.93
C GLN A 188 -9.41 4.76 -1.67
N ILE A 189 -9.48 6.09 -1.60
CA ILE A 189 -9.00 6.87 -0.46
C ILE A 189 -10.02 6.90 0.68
N GLU A 190 -11.29 7.21 0.40
CA GLU A 190 -12.32 7.38 1.43
C GLU A 190 -12.59 6.09 2.19
N TRP A 191 -12.68 4.95 1.50
CA TRP A 191 -12.92 3.66 2.13
C TRP A 191 -11.74 3.20 3.00
N SER A 192 -10.50 3.55 2.60
CA SER A 192 -9.32 3.31 3.42
C SER A 192 -9.37 4.15 4.71
N ILE A 193 -9.71 5.45 4.61
CA ILE A 193 -9.86 6.33 5.77
C ILE A 193 -10.98 5.85 6.70
N TRP A 194 -12.13 5.44 6.18
CA TRP A 194 -13.24 4.93 6.98
C TRP A 194 -12.90 3.62 7.68
N ALA A 195 -12.16 2.73 7.04
CA ALA A 195 -11.62 1.54 7.68
C ALA A 195 -10.69 1.88 8.84
N MET A 196 -9.72 2.78 8.62
CA MET A 196 -8.80 3.23 9.66
C MET A 196 -9.52 3.89 10.85
N ASN A 197 -10.58 4.66 10.57
CA ASN A 197 -11.44 5.24 11.60
C ASN A 197 -12.24 4.17 12.36
N ALA A 198 -12.93 3.26 11.66
CA ALA A 198 -13.75 2.23 12.27
C ALA A 198 -12.92 1.22 13.09
N THR A 199 -11.69 0.94 12.66
CA THR A 199 -10.81 -0.04 13.31
C THR A 199 -10.05 0.55 14.50
N GLY A 200 -9.50 1.76 14.36
CA GLY A 200 -8.58 2.33 15.35
C GLY A 200 -8.84 3.80 15.71
N ASN A 201 -9.97 4.37 15.31
CA ASN A 201 -10.29 5.79 15.50
C ASN A 201 -9.14 6.70 15.03
N HIS A 202 -8.61 6.36 13.85
CA HIS A 202 -7.42 6.96 13.27
C HIS A 202 -7.74 7.54 11.88
N TYR A 203 -7.45 8.83 11.72
CA TYR A 203 -7.49 9.53 10.45
C TYR A 203 -6.06 9.80 9.98
N PRO A 204 -5.60 9.20 8.87
CA PRO A 204 -4.23 9.37 8.42
C PRO A 204 -3.96 10.80 7.92
N LYS A 205 -2.73 11.28 8.13
CA LYS A 205 -2.14 12.40 7.38
C LYS A 205 -1.37 11.91 6.15
N TRP A 206 -0.74 10.75 6.28
CA TRP A 206 0.23 10.28 5.30
C TRP A 206 -0.42 9.31 4.33
N PHE A 207 -0.05 9.43 3.06
CA PHE A 207 -0.53 8.60 1.98
C PHE A 207 0.64 8.12 1.11
N ARG A 208 0.69 6.83 0.84
CA ARG A 208 1.63 6.22 -0.11
C ARG A 208 0.85 5.75 -1.33
N PRO A 209 1.17 6.21 -2.55
CA PRO A 209 0.51 5.72 -3.75
C PRO A 209 1.02 4.31 -4.12
N PRO A 210 0.13 3.31 -4.32
CA PRO A 210 0.50 2.02 -4.87
C PRO A 210 1.35 2.16 -6.13
N TYR A 211 2.42 1.36 -6.23
CA TYR A 211 3.38 1.37 -7.34
C TYR A 211 4.13 2.69 -7.56
N GLY A 212 4.04 3.67 -6.65
CA GLY A 212 4.50 5.03 -6.90
C GLY A 212 3.64 5.76 -7.95
N GLY A 213 2.49 5.20 -8.31
CA GLY A 213 1.59 5.70 -9.33
C GLY A 213 0.84 6.93 -8.86
N ILE A 214 1.49 8.08 -8.95
CA ILE A 214 0.93 9.38 -8.58
C ILE A 214 1.23 10.41 -9.65
N ASP A 215 0.24 11.21 -9.98
CA ASP A 215 0.31 12.39 -10.83
C ASP A 215 -0.42 13.57 -10.12
N ASN A 216 -0.46 14.73 -10.77
CA ASN A 216 -1.12 15.91 -10.23
C ASN A 216 -2.64 15.80 -10.12
N ARG A 217 -3.28 14.82 -10.78
CA ARG A 217 -4.69 14.47 -10.57
C ARG A 217 -4.88 13.85 -9.20
N ILE A 218 -4.03 12.89 -8.87
CA ILE A 218 -4.06 12.14 -7.61
C ILE A 218 -3.67 13.05 -6.44
N ARG A 219 -2.63 13.89 -6.58
CA ARG A 219 -2.28 14.90 -5.56
C ARG A 219 -3.42 15.88 -5.30
N ALA A 220 -4.11 16.35 -6.34
CA ALA A 220 -5.25 17.24 -6.18
C ALA A 220 -6.41 16.58 -5.41
N ILE A 221 -6.61 15.27 -5.54
CA ILE A 221 -7.61 14.53 -4.78
C ILE A 221 -7.17 14.34 -3.33
N THR A 222 -5.96 13.81 -3.09
CA THR A 222 -5.49 13.47 -1.74
C THR A 222 -5.33 14.69 -0.85
N ARG A 223 -4.92 15.84 -1.39
CA ARG A 223 -4.87 17.11 -0.66
C ARG A 223 -6.24 17.56 -0.15
N GLN A 224 -7.34 17.23 -0.84
CA GLN A 224 -8.70 17.56 -0.38
C GLN A 224 -9.14 16.73 0.83
N PHE A 225 -8.54 15.54 1.02
CA PHE A 225 -8.64 14.76 2.25
C PHE A 225 -7.66 15.23 3.36
N GLY A 226 -6.86 16.26 3.09
CA GLY A 226 -5.80 16.72 3.98
C GLY A 226 -4.56 15.83 3.99
N LEU A 227 -4.49 14.84 3.11
CA LEU A 227 -3.38 13.90 3.01
C LEU A 227 -2.15 14.55 2.35
N GLN A 228 -0.98 14.04 2.71
CA GLN A 228 0.30 14.39 2.11
C GLN A 228 0.94 13.11 1.57
N ALA A 229 1.41 13.17 0.32
CA ALA A 229 2.02 12.02 -0.33
C ALA A 229 3.41 11.75 0.22
N VAL A 230 3.72 10.46 0.37
CA VAL A 230 5.01 9.96 0.81
C VAL A 230 5.50 8.99 -0.26
N LEU A 231 6.65 9.28 -0.81
CA LEU A 231 7.37 8.54 -1.84
C LEU A 231 8.65 7.98 -1.20
N TRP A 232 9.69 7.73 -2.00
CA TRP A 232 10.97 7.20 -1.52
C TRP A 232 12.11 7.64 -2.44
N ASP A 233 13.34 7.57 -1.93
CA ASP A 233 14.57 7.78 -2.70
C ASP A 233 15.42 6.51 -2.82
N HIS A 234 14.97 5.41 -2.22
CA HIS A 234 15.51 4.06 -2.42
C HIS A 234 14.40 3.02 -2.45
N ASP A 235 14.38 2.20 -3.50
CA ASP A 235 13.51 1.02 -3.63
C ASP A 235 14.35 -0.24 -3.47
N THR A 236 14.03 -1.08 -2.49
CA THR A 236 14.73 -2.36 -2.28
C THR A 236 14.47 -3.36 -3.41
N PHE A 237 13.31 -3.24 -4.07
CA PHE A 237 12.71 -4.26 -4.92
C PHE A 237 12.54 -5.62 -4.23
N ASP A 238 12.32 -5.63 -2.90
CA ASP A 238 12.04 -6.82 -2.10
C ASP A 238 10.82 -7.61 -2.60
N TRP A 239 9.78 -6.92 -3.09
CA TRP A 239 8.58 -7.51 -3.67
C TRP A 239 8.88 -8.46 -4.85
N LYS A 240 10.02 -8.29 -5.54
CA LYS A 240 10.43 -9.22 -6.62
C LYS A 240 10.73 -10.62 -6.09
N LEU A 241 11.05 -10.78 -4.81
CA LEU A 241 11.31 -12.08 -4.17
C LEU A 241 10.06 -12.94 -4.02
N VAL A 242 8.87 -12.32 -4.02
CA VAL A 242 7.57 -12.99 -3.91
C VAL A 242 6.77 -12.94 -5.21
N SER A 243 7.37 -12.42 -6.28
CA SER A 243 6.78 -12.40 -7.61
C SER A 243 6.98 -13.74 -8.35
N ASN A 244 6.16 -14.01 -9.37
CA ASN A 244 6.26 -15.22 -10.20
C ASN A 244 7.52 -15.28 -11.11
N ASP A 245 8.33 -14.22 -11.15
CA ASP A 245 9.56 -14.14 -11.94
C ASP A 245 10.67 -13.46 -11.09
N PRO A 246 11.19 -14.15 -10.07
CA PRO A 246 12.14 -13.55 -9.12
C PRO A 246 13.50 -13.35 -9.79
N LYS A 247 13.70 -12.14 -10.34
CA LYS A 247 14.98 -11.67 -10.90
C LYS A 247 15.90 -11.01 -9.88
N ARG A 248 15.45 -10.93 -8.64
CA ARG A 248 16.14 -10.27 -7.52
C ARG A 248 16.52 -11.31 -6.48
N THR A 249 17.67 -11.18 -5.87
CA THR A 249 18.07 -12.02 -4.72
C THR A 249 18.24 -11.15 -3.48
N GLU A 250 18.13 -11.77 -2.30
CA GLU A 250 18.34 -11.06 -1.02
C GLU A 250 19.72 -10.41 -0.94
N ASN A 251 20.78 -11.11 -1.36
CA ASN A 251 22.13 -10.56 -1.33
C ASN A 251 22.27 -9.29 -2.18
N GLN A 252 21.64 -9.25 -3.36
CA GLN A 252 21.64 -8.04 -4.18
C GLN A 252 20.92 -6.88 -3.48
N ILE A 253 19.85 -7.16 -2.73
CA ILE A 253 19.16 -6.14 -1.92
C ILE A 253 20.10 -5.63 -0.83
N TYR A 254 20.74 -6.53 -0.08
CA TYR A 254 21.65 -6.14 1.01
C TYR A 254 22.86 -5.35 0.52
N ASP A 255 23.43 -5.72 -0.64
CA ASP A 255 24.55 -4.99 -1.24
C ASP A 255 24.12 -3.58 -1.66
N ASP A 256 22.96 -3.43 -2.30
CA ASP A 256 22.44 -2.13 -2.72
C ASP A 256 22.10 -1.24 -1.51
N VAL A 257 21.55 -1.81 -0.43
CA VAL A 257 21.29 -1.10 0.84
C VAL A 257 22.60 -0.67 1.51
N ARG A 258 23.65 -1.50 1.50
CA ARG A 258 24.98 -1.12 2.04
C ARG A 258 25.61 0.01 1.24
N GLU A 259 25.43 0.02 -0.08
CA GLU A 259 25.87 1.14 -0.92
C GLU A 259 25.10 2.40 -0.60
N TRP A 260 23.76 2.33 -0.59
CA TRP A 260 22.88 3.45 -0.28
C TRP A 260 23.11 4.03 1.12
N LYS A 261 23.43 3.19 2.12
CA LYS A 261 23.76 3.62 3.49
C LYS A 261 24.87 4.68 3.53
N LYS A 262 25.77 4.71 2.55
CA LYS A 262 26.84 5.72 2.46
C LYS A 262 26.29 7.14 2.28
N HIS A 263 25.05 7.31 1.80
CA HIS A 263 24.38 8.61 1.65
C HIS A 263 23.98 9.23 3.00
N LYS A 264 23.90 8.43 4.08
CA LYS A 264 23.56 8.83 5.47
C LYS A 264 22.15 9.39 5.70
N GLN A 265 21.42 9.70 4.64
CA GLN A 265 20.07 10.24 4.65
C GLN A 265 19.25 9.55 3.56
N GLY A 266 17.95 9.39 3.79
CA GLY A 266 17.03 8.85 2.79
C GLY A 266 15.86 8.08 3.37
N LEU A 267 14.88 7.79 2.52
CA LEU A 267 13.64 7.11 2.87
C LEU A 267 13.47 5.89 1.96
N ILE A 268 13.44 4.70 2.56
CA ILE A 268 13.46 3.42 1.84
C ILE A 268 12.08 2.78 1.77
N LEU A 269 11.76 2.21 0.61
CA LEU A 269 10.56 1.42 0.34
C LEU A 269 10.82 -0.08 0.58
N GLU A 270 10.03 -0.67 1.45
CA GLU A 270 9.97 -2.09 1.79
C GLU A 270 8.51 -2.52 2.03
N HIS A 271 8.24 -3.82 2.10
CA HIS A 271 6.88 -4.34 2.25
C HIS A 271 6.76 -5.29 3.45
N ASP A 272 5.72 -5.11 4.27
CA ASP A 272 5.39 -6.02 5.38
C ASP A 272 4.20 -6.95 5.08
N GLY A 273 3.75 -6.99 3.81
CA GLY A 273 2.67 -7.85 3.35
C GLY A 273 3.02 -9.36 3.27
N ALA A 274 4.30 -9.75 3.29
CA ALA A 274 4.71 -11.13 3.15
C ALA A 274 5.88 -11.51 4.08
N HIS A 275 5.92 -12.75 4.54
CA HIS A 275 7.00 -13.23 5.41
C HIS A 275 8.40 -13.06 4.80
N LYS A 276 8.52 -13.26 3.49
CA LYS A 276 9.80 -13.18 2.78
C LYS A 276 10.34 -11.74 2.71
N THR A 277 9.48 -10.75 2.50
CA THR A 277 9.89 -9.34 2.50
C THR A 277 10.19 -8.87 3.92
N VAL A 278 9.43 -9.34 4.92
CA VAL A 278 9.76 -9.11 6.34
C VAL A 278 11.13 -9.69 6.72
N ASP A 279 11.49 -10.88 6.25
CA ASP A 279 12.82 -11.45 6.53
C ASP A 279 13.96 -10.56 5.98
N VAL A 280 13.76 -9.97 4.79
CA VAL A 280 14.68 -8.97 4.22
C VAL A 280 14.73 -7.72 5.08
N ALA A 281 13.57 -7.18 5.46
CA ALA A 281 13.46 -5.97 6.27
C ALA A 281 14.21 -6.09 7.61
N LEU A 282 14.13 -7.25 8.26
CA LEU A 282 14.86 -7.51 9.50
C LEU A 282 16.39 -7.44 9.31
N ASN A 283 16.90 -7.96 8.20
CA ASN A 283 18.33 -7.84 7.86
C ASN A 283 18.69 -6.40 7.47
N VAL A 284 17.81 -5.67 6.79
CA VAL A 284 18.00 -4.25 6.49
C VAL A 284 18.10 -3.42 7.77
N ILE A 285 17.28 -3.72 8.80
CA ILE A 285 17.40 -3.09 10.14
C ILE A 285 18.80 -3.29 10.72
N ASP A 286 19.36 -4.50 10.63
CA ASP A 286 20.73 -4.77 11.11
C ASP A 286 21.81 -4.03 10.31
N ILE A 287 21.58 -3.82 9.01
CA ILE A 287 22.48 -3.04 8.15
C ILE A 287 22.42 -1.56 8.50
N LEU A 288 21.23 -0.97 8.64
CA LEU A 288 21.04 0.47 8.83
C LEU A 288 21.27 0.89 10.29
N GLY A 289 20.85 0.07 11.24
CA GLY A 289 20.79 0.39 12.67
C GLY A 289 19.44 1.02 13.06
N ASN A 290 19.29 1.32 14.35
CA ASN A 290 18.02 1.80 14.93
C ASN A 290 17.87 3.32 14.97
N ASP A 291 18.87 4.08 14.52
CA ASP A 291 18.78 5.56 14.49
C ASP A 291 18.02 6.04 13.25
N GLN A 292 16.73 5.73 13.23
CA GLN A 292 15.80 6.01 12.13
C GLN A 292 14.67 6.92 12.60
N LEU A 293 13.95 7.52 11.64
CA LEU A 293 12.85 8.43 11.90
C LEU A 293 11.56 7.90 11.29
N THR A 294 10.43 8.25 11.91
CA THR A 294 9.13 8.18 11.23
C THR A 294 9.03 9.28 10.17
N VAL A 295 8.13 9.12 9.20
CA VAL A 295 7.92 10.11 8.13
C VAL A 295 7.57 11.50 8.69
N SER A 296 6.78 11.59 9.76
CA SER A 296 6.46 12.89 10.38
C SER A 296 7.71 13.60 10.94
N GLN A 297 8.62 12.83 11.56
CA GLN A 297 9.89 13.33 12.07
C GLN A 297 10.84 13.76 10.95
N CYS A 298 10.81 13.10 9.78
CA CYS A 298 11.64 13.45 8.63
C CYS A 298 11.41 14.87 8.11
N VAL A 299 10.20 15.40 8.24
CA VAL A 299 9.82 16.72 7.71
C VAL A 299 9.55 17.76 8.79
N ASN A 300 10.02 17.51 10.03
CA ASN A 300 9.77 18.37 11.19
C ASN A 300 8.27 18.71 11.38
N GLY A 301 7.40 17.80 10.93
CA GLY A 301 5.97 18.02 10.82
C GLY A 301 5.21 17.67 12.09
N ILE A 302 4.09 18.35 12.30
CA ILE A 302 3.12 18.09 13.37
C ILE A 302 2.37 16.80 13.02
N ASP A 303 2.61 15.74 13.77
CA ASP A 303 1.77 14.54 13.74
C ASP A 303 0.42 14.88 14.38
N TYR A 304 -0.56 15.32 13.59
CA TYR A 304 -1.92 15.45 14.09
C TYR A 304 -2.58 14.06 14.10
N ILE A 305 -2.12 13.13 14.94
CA ILE A 305 -3.02 12.05 15.31
C ILE A 305 -4.13 12.71 16.14
N LYS A 306 -5.20 13.14 15.48
CA LYS A 306 -6.40 13.60 16.18
C LYS A 306 -7.11 12.37 16.71
N LYS A 307 -6.64 11.88 17.86
CA LYS A 307 -7.32 10.87 18.65
C LYS A 307 -8.55 11.54 19.25
N TYR A 308 -9.74 11.19 18.80
CA TYR A 308 -10.95 11.59 19.51
C TYR A 308 -11.06 10.69 20.74
N SER A 309 -11.06 11.26 21.95
CA SER A 309 -11.46 10.48 23.13
C SER A 309 -12.92 10.07 22.98
N GLU A 310 -13.25 8.84 23.40
CA GLU A 310 -14.63 8.32 23.44
C GLU A 310 -15.60 9.24 24.19
#